data_AF-A0A5B6TEM8-F1
#
_entry.id   AF-A0A5B6TEM8-F1
#
_cell.length_a   1.000
_cell.length_b   1.000
_cell.length_c   1.000
_cell.angle_alpha   90.00
_cell.angle_beta   90.00
_cell.angle_gamma   90.00
#
_symmetry.space_group_name_H-M   'P 1'
#
loop_
_entity.id
_entity.type
_entity.pdbx_description
1 polymer ?
#
loop_
_entity_poly.entity_id
_entity_poly.type
_entity_poly.pdbx_seq_one_letter_code
_entity_poly.pdbx_strand_id
1 'polypeptide(L)'
;MNKEQRRKLSQEYKRKDLEKFLESDNSVLVKYAKVKLGLNSKPLTSTDTLNIPDEQLIEALNYKIEEAAEKTYRGNPKLHRSSENVLKNFPGSYQLVHYTRQFEMLTDLGDGVKFFENTPKEEIEIIAESYVLIGFESFSNLIREVAKNNQNLELVEKEYAVLKTAIDKSRIEFIRKNASQFEIK
;
A
#
# COMPACT_ATOMS: atom_id res chain seq x y z
N MET A 1 -38.35 6.58 5.21
CA MET A 1 -37.18 5.75 5.58
C MET A 1 -36.23 6.54 6.48
N ASN A 2 -36.04 6.12 7.73
CA ASN A 2 -35.22 6.84 8.71
C ASN A 2 -33.70 6.65 8.45
N LYS A 3 -32.85 7.47 9.07
CA LYS A 3 -31.38 7.47 8.84
C LYS A 3 -30.73 6.11 9.12
N GLU A 4 -31.22 5.38 10.13
CA GLU A 4 -30.69 4.07 10.51
C GLU A 4 -31.03 2.99 9.47
N GLN A 5 -32.27 2.97 8.97
CA GLN A 5 -32.70 2.09 7.89
C GLN A 5 -31.91 2.35 6.61
N ARG A 6 -31.68 3.63 6.24
CA ARG A 6 -30.84 3.98 5.07
C ARG A 6 -29.41 3.45 5.22
N ARG A 7 -28.84 3.54 6.43
CA ARG A 7 -27.49 3.05 6.73
C ARG A 7 -27.41 1.52 6.63
N LYS A 8 -28.37 0.81 7.21
CA LYS A 8 -28.46 -0.66 7.12
C LYS A 8 -28.58 -1.13 5.67
N LEU A 9 -29.49 -0.52 4.91
CA LEU A 9 -29.68 -0.83 3.48
C LEU A 9 -28.39 -0.60 2.68
N SER A 10 -27.72 0.55 2.89
CA SER A 10 -26.47 0.86 2.21
C SER A 10 -25.35 -0.13 2.55
N GLN A 11 -25.25 -0.56 3.81
CA GLN A 11 -24.29 -1.58 4.23
C GLN A 11 -24.59 -2.94 3.59
N GLU A 12 -25.86 -3.32 3.48
CA GLU A 12 -26.28 -4.55 2.81
C GLU A 12 -25.92 -4.54 1.32
N TYR A 13 -26.19 -3.44 0.61
CA TYR A 13 -25.79 -3.31 -0.81
C TYR A 13 -24.28 -3.40 -0.98
N LYS A 14 -23.51 -2.67 -0.16
CA LYS A 14 -22.04 -2.74 -0.20
C LYS A 14 -21.54 -4.16 0.03
N ARG A 15 -22.15 -4.89 0.98
CA ARG A 15 -21.79 -6.28 1.25
C ARG A 15 -22.09 -7.18 0.05
N LYS A 16 -23.28 -7.06 -0.56
CA LYS A 16 -23.65 -7.84 -1.75
C LYS A 16 -22.72 -7.57 -2.93
N ASP A 17 -22.29 -6.32 -3.13
CA ASP A 17 -21.34 -6.01 -4.19
C ASP A 17 -19.93 -6.57 -3.92
N LEU A 18 -19.47 -6.57 -2.67
CA LEU A 18 -18.23 -7.26 -2.29
C LEU A 18 -18.34 -8.78 -2.46
N GLU A 19 -19.50 -9.37 -2.17
CA GLU A 19 -19.75 -10.79 -2.38
C GLU A 19 -19.68 -11.15 -3.88
N LYS A 20 -20.17 -10.30 -4.79
CA LYS A 20 -19.98 -10.49 -6.24
C LYS A 20 -18.51 -10.45 -6.65
N PHE A 21 -17.70 -9.58 -6.03
CA PHE A 21 -16.28 -9.51 -6.34
C PHE A 21 -15.50 -10.76 -5.92
N LEU A 22 -16.01 -11.55 -4.96
CA LEU A 22 -15.40 -12.84 -4.61
C LEU A 22 -15.51 -13.88 -5.74
N GLU A 23 -16.48 -13.71 -6.63
CA GLU A 23 -16.75 -14.59 -7.78
C GLU A 23 -16.09 -14.09 -9.07
N SER A 24 -15.33 -12.99 -9.01
CA SER A 24 -14.67 -12.40 -10.17
C SER A 24 -13.40 -13.18 -10.57
N ASP A 25 -13.13 -13.25 -11.87
CA ASP A 25 -11.84 -13.76 -12.39
C ASP A 25 -10.67 -12.81 -12.08
N ASN A 26 -10.96 -11.56 -11.67
CA ASN A 26 -9.93 -10.59 -11.31
C ASN A 26 -9.45 -10.82 -9.88
N SER A 27 -8.23 -11.38 -9.75
CA SER A 27 -7.60 -11.70 -8.46
C SER A 27 -7.45 -10.48 -7.54
N VAL A 28 -7.30 -9.26 -8.09
CA VAL A 28 -7.22 -8.01 -7.32
C VAL A 28 -8.58 -7.69 -6.69
N LEU A 29 -9.67 -7.84 -7.44
CA LEU A 29 -11.03 -7.61 -6.91
C LEU A 29 -11.40 -8.65 -5.84
N VAL A 30 -11.03 -9.92 -6.06
CA VAL A 30 -11.24 -11.00 -5.08
C VAL A 30 -10.48 -10.70 -3.78
N LYS A 31 -9.21 -10.29 -3.88
CA LYS A 31 -8.38 -9.92 -2.72
C LYS A 31 -8.99 -8.73 -1.98
N TYR A 32 -9.31 -7.66 -2.68
CA TYR A 32 -9.97 -6.48 -2.11
C TYR A 32 -11.26 -6.86 -1.35
N ALA A 33 -12.09 -7.70 -1.95
CA ALA A 33 -13.32 -8.19 -1.33
C ALA A 33 -13.05 -9.00 -0.05
N LYS A 34 -12.06 -9.90 -0.06
CA LYS A 34 -11.69 -10.67 1.14
C LYS A 34 -11.29 -9.76 2.30
N VAL A 35 -10.43 -8.77 2.06
CA VAL A 35 -10.03 -7.77 3.06
C VAL A 35 -11.25 -7.01 3.57
N LYS A 36 -12.06 -6.44 2.66
CA LYS A 36 -13.25 -5.66 3.02
C LYS A 36 -14.43 -6.49 3.53
N LEU A 37 -14.36 -7.82 3.50
CA LEU A 37 -15.31 -8.69 4.19
C LEU A 37 -14.74 -9.24 5.50
N GLY A 38 -13.45 -9.05 5.78
CA GLY A 38 -12.77 -9.59 6.97
C GLY A 38 -12.51 -11.09 6.86
N LEU A 39 -12.44 -11.61 5.63
CA LEU A 39 -12.06 -12.99 5.32
C LEU A 39 -10.53 -13.10 5.39
N ASN A 40 -10.02 -13.02 6.62
CA ASN A 40 -8.59 -12.91 6.89
C ASN A 40 -7.84 -14.18 6.46
N SER A 41 -6.68 -13.98 5.83
CA SER A 41 -5.74 -15.04 5.52
C SER A 41 -4.93 -15.45 6.76
N LYS A 42 -4.21 -16.58 6.67
CA LYS A 42 -3.28 -17.00 7.73
C LYS A 42 -2.25 -15.92 8.03
N PRO A 43 -1.74 -15.82 9.27
CA PRO A 43 -0.62 -14.94 9.60
C PRO A 43 0.54 -15.13 8.62
N LEU A 44 1.25 -14.04 8.31
CA LEU A 44 2.44 -14.09 7.48
C LEU A 44 3.66 -14.16 8.38
N THR A 45 4.42 -15.25 8.30
CA THR A 45 5.65 -15.46 9.08
C THR A 45 6.89 -15.06 8.29
N SER A 46 8.02 -14.89 8.96
CA SER A 46 9.31 -14.65 8.30
C SER A 46 9.69 -15.78 7.34
N THR A 47 9.33 -17.03 7.68
CA THR A 47 9.54 -18.19 6.80
C THR A 47 8.72 -18.07 5.51
N ASP A 48 7.45 -17.64 5.61
CA ASP A 48 6.63 -17.38 4.43
C ASP A 48 7.25 -16.25 3.58
N THR A 49 7.63 -15.14 4.20
CA THR A 49 8.28 -14.00 3.54
C THR A 49 9.59 -14.40 2.87
N LEU A 50 10.30 -15.44 3.30
CA LEU A 50 11.52 -15.95 2.65
C LEU A 50 11.23 -16.91 1.48
N ASN A 51 10.05 -17.53 1.46
CA ASN A 51 9.68 -18.56 0.48
C ASN A 51 8.76 -18.07 -0.64
N ILE A 52 8.06 -16.93 -0.45
CA ILE A 52 7.27 -16.31 -1.54
C ILE A 52 8.20 -15.98 -2.71
N PRO A 53 7.85 -16.26 -3.98
CA PRO A 53 8.67 -15.87 -5.13
C PRO A 53 8.83 -14.34 -5.26
N ASP A 54 9.97 -13.89 -5.78
CA ASP A 54 10.32 -12.47 -5.89
C ASP A 54 9.24 -11.65 -6.62
N GLU A 55 8.71 -12.21 -7.71
CA GLU A 55 7.68 -11.57 -8.53
C GLU A 55 6.33 -11.42 -7.83
N GLN A 56 6.11 -12.15 -6.72
CA GLN A 56 4.88 -12.11 -5.94
C GLN A 56 5.06 -11.40 -4.59
N LEU A 57 6.30 -11.19 -4.14
CA LEU A 57 6.63 -10.79 -2.77
C LEU A 57 5.98 -9.46 -2.37
N ILE A 58 6.16 -8.43 -3.19
CA ILE A 58 5.65 -7.08 -2.89
C ILE A 58 4.12 -7.07 -2.83
N GLU A 59 3.47 -7.76 -3.76
CA GLU A 59 2.00 -7.83 -3.78
C GLU A 59 1.44 -8.63 -2.60
N ALA A 60 2.07 -9.76 -2.27
CA ALA A 60 1.66 -10.59 -1.12
C ALA A 60 1.79 -9.82 0.21
N LEU A 61 2.90 -9.09 0.39
CA LEU A 61 3.11 -8.24 1.56
C LEU A 61 2.12 -7.09 1.61
N ASN A 62 1.93 -6.34 0.51
CA ASN A 62 0.97 -5.24 0.47
C ASN A 62 -0.45 -5.71 0.82
N TYR A 63 -0.87 -6.83 0.25
CA TYR A 63 -2.18 -7.43 0.56
C TYR A 63 -2.33 -7.72 2.06
N LYS A 64 -1.29 -8.29 2.68
CA LYS A 64 -1.33 -8.62 4.10
C LYS A 64 -1.32 -7.38 5.00
N ILE A 65 -0.62 -6.34 4.59
CA ILE A 65 -0.60 -5.02 5.25
C ILE A 65 -1.99 -4.38 5.21
N GLU A 66 -2.66 -4.40 4.04
CA GLU A 66 -4.02 -3.90 3.89
C GLU A 66 -5.03 -4.69 4.75
N GLU A 67 -4.88 -6.02 4.82
CA GLU A 67 -5.67 -6.88 5.69
C GLU A 67 -5.51 -6.49 7.17
N ALA A 68 -4.27 -6.27 7.62
CA ALA A 68 -3.98 -5.86 8.99
C ALA A 68 -4.53 -4.46 9.32
N ALA A 69 -4.44 -3.53 8.38
CA ALA A 69 -4.97 -2.17 8.55
C ALA A 69 -6.51 -2.19 8.67
N GLU A 70 -7.18 -2.94 7.80
CA GLU A 70 -8.63 -3.11 7.83
C GLU A 70 -9.10 -3.82 9.11
N LYS A 71 -8.40 -4.88 9.55
CA LYS A 71 -8.66 -5.58 10.82
C LYS A 71 -8.55 -4.64 12.02
N THR A 72 -7.50 -3.82 12.05
CA THR A 72 -7.27 -2.82 13.13
C THR A 72 -8.36 -1.75 13.13
N TYR A 73 -8.71 -1.21 11.95
CA TYR A 73 -9.79 -0.24 11.80
C TYR A 73 -11.14 -0.79 12.30
N ARG A 74 -11.48 -2.05 11.97
CA ARG A 74 -12.72 -2.70 12.44
C ARG A 74 -12.73 -2.95 13.93
N GLY A 75 -11.58 -3.26 14.52
CA GLY A 75 -11.43 -3.44 15.96
C GLY A 75 -11.73 -2.16 16.73
N ASN A 76 -11.36 -1.00 16.18
CA ASN A 76 -11.61 0.30 16.82
C ASN A 76 -11.90 1.44 15.82
N PRO A 77 -13.09 1.46 15.19
CA PRO A 77 -13.41 2.43 14.13
C PRO A 77 -13.65 3.84 14.65
N LYS A 78 -13.71 4.04 15.98
CA LYS A 78 -13.82 5.39 16.58
C LYS A 78 -12.46 6.09 16.66
N LEU A 79 -11.38 5.32 16.77
CA LEU A 79 -10.01 5.83 16.88
C LEU A 79 -9.43 6.22 15.52
N HIS A 80 -9.85 5.53 14.47
CA HIS A 80 -9.35 5.71 13.10
C HIS A 80 -10.48 6.13 12.17
N ARG A 81 -10.27 7.20 11.38
CA ARG A 81 -11.29 7.66 10.40
C ARG A 81 -11.46 6.68 9.24
N SER A 82 -10.44 5.89 8.92
CA SER A 82 -10.43 4.89 7.86
C SER A 82 -9.28 3.88 8.06
N SER A 83 -9.27 2.78 7.29
CA SER A 83 -8.17 1.82 7.24
C SER A 83 -6.85 2.46 6.81
N GLU A 84 -6.89 3.41 5.88
CA GLU A 84 -5.70 4.08 5.35
C GLU A 84 -5.03 4.94 6.43
N ASN A 85 -5.81 5.52 7.34
CA ASN A 85 -5.26 6.27 8.48
C ASN A 85 -4.61 5.37 9.53
N VAL A 86 -4.88 4.07 9.53
CA VAL A 86 -4.18 3.10 10.39
C VAL A 86 -2.74 2.93 9.90
N LEU A 87 -2.53 2.86 8.58
CA LEU A 87 -1.22 2.58 7.96
C LEU A 87 -0.14 3.60 8.35
N LYS A 88 -0.53 4.85 8.62
CA LYS A 88 0.36 5.90 9.13
C LYS A 88 1.00 5.58 10.48
N ASN A 89 0.40 4.67 11.24
CA ASN A 89 0.89 4.23 12.55
C ASN A 89 1.53 2.83 12.51
N PHE A 90 1.62 2.22 11.32
CA PHE A 90 2.28 0.93 11.16
C PHE A 90 3.80 1.07 11.17
N PRO A 91 4.54 -0.02 11.44
CA PRO A 91 6.00 -0.03 11.34
C PRO A 91 6.48 0.47 9.97
N GLY A 92 7.64 1.14 9.96
CA GLY A 92 8.25 1.69 8.74
C GLY A 92 8.47 0.64 7.64
N SER A 93 8.71 -0.63 8.00
CA SER A 93 8.80 -1.74 7.05
C SER A 93 7.51 -1.94 6.24
N TYR A 94 6.34 -1.80 6.88
CA TYR A 94 5.06 -1.95 6.20
C TYR A 94 4.73 -0.72 5.36
N GLN A 95 5.04 0.46 5.90
CA GLN A 95 4.88 1.73 5.20
C GLN A 95 5.71 1.76 3.91
N LEU A 96 6.96 1.29 3.98
CA LEU A 96 7.83 1.12 2.82
C LEU A 96 7.15 0.31 1.72
N VAL A 97 6.62 -0.86 2.03
CA VAL A 97 5.97 -1.71 1.00
C VAL A 97 4.71 -1.05 0.46
N HIS A 98 3.85 -0.55 1.34
CA HIS A 98 2.55 -0.03 0.93
C HIS A 98 2.67 1.27 0.12
N TYR A 99 3.34 2.28 0.68
CA TYR A 99 3.38 3.60 0.07
C TYR A 99 4.24 3.64 -1.20
N THR A 100 5.38 2.93 -1.23
CA THR A 100 6.16 2.85 -2.49
C THR A 100 5.38 2.13 -3.58
N ARG A 101 4.67 1.03 -3.28
CA ARG A 101 3.82 0.35 -4.27
C ARG A 101 2.73 1.27 -4.83
N GLN A 102 2.06 2.05 -3.99
CA GLN A 102 1.01 2.98 -4.45
C GLN A 102 1.59 4.07 -5.37
N PHE A 103 2.70 4.67 -4.95
CA PHE A 103 3.41 5.67 -5.73
C PHE A 103 3.88 5.12 -7.08
N GLU A 104 4.49 3.93 -7.09
CA GLU A 104 5.00 3.26 -8.28
C GLU A 104 3.89 2.89 -9.26
N MET A 105 2.76 2.39 -8.76
CA MET A 105 1.59 2.08 -9.58
C MET A 105 1.04 3.32 -10.28
N LEU A 106 0.93 4.45 -9.57
CA LEU A 106 0.45 5.69 -10.15
C LEU A 106 1.45 6.29 -11.14
N THR A 107 2.75 6.15 -10.84
CA THR A 107 3.82 6.56 -11.75
C THR A 107 3.82 5.72 -13.03
N ASP A 108 3.64 4.40 -12.93
CA ASP A 108 3.55 3.49 -14.08
C ASP A 108 2.33 3.80 -14.98
N LEU A 109 1.27 4.37 -14.41
CA LEU A 109 0.07 4.79 -15.15
C LEU A 109 0.22 6.18 -15.80
N GLY A 110 1.34 6.87 -15.59
CA GLY A 110 1.55 8.25 -16.03
C GLY A 110 0.75 9.28 -15.22
N ASP A 111 0.33 8.91 -14.01
CA ASP A 111 -0.49 9.71 -13.10
C ASP A 111 0.32 10.22 -11.89
N GLY A 112 1.66 10.28 -12.00
CA GLY A 112 2.55 10.78 -10.95
C GLY A 112 2.28 12.25 -10.61
N VAL A 113 1.89 13.07 -11.60
CA VAL A 113 1.41 14.45 -11.35
C VAL A 113 0.24 14.46 -10.35
N LYS A 114 -0.79 13.67 -10.61
CA LYS A 114 -1.97 13.57 -9.73
C LYS A 114 -1.59 13.02 -8.36
N PHE A 115 -0.62 12.11 -8.30
CA PHE A 115 -0.11 11.62 -7.04
C PHE A 115 0.40 12.77 -6.17
N PHE A 116 1.32 13.61 -6.68
CA PHE A 116 1.88 14.71 -5.89
C PHE A 116 0.84 15.78 -5.51
N GLU A 117 -0.16 16.02 -6.36
CA GLU A 117 -1.23 17.00 -6.07
C GLU A 117 -2.21 16.53 -4.99
N ASN A 118 -2.48 15.22 -4.92
CA ASN A 118 -3.53 14.68 -4.05
C ASN A 118 -2.99 13.95 -2.81
N THR A 119 -1.68 13.72 -2.73
CA THR A 119 -1.07 12.99 -1.62
C THR A 119 -0.62 13.95 -0.52
N PRO A 120 -0.97 13.69 0.76
CA PRO A 120 -0.48 14.47 1.88
C PRO A 120 1.06 14.52 1.94
N LYS A 121 1.61 15.68 2.30
CA LYS A 121 3.08 15.87 2.41
C LYS A 121 3.77 14.85 3.32
N GLU A 122 3.10 14.42 4.38
CA GLU A 122 3.60 13.39 5.29
C GLU A 122 3.77 12.04 4.59
N GLU A 123 2.85 11.66 3.70
CA GLU A 123 2.93 10.41 2.94
C GLU A 123 4.02 10.48 1.87
N ILE A 124 4.21 11.65 1.26
CA ILE A 124 5.34 11.91 0.35
C ILE A 124 6.68 11.75 1.09
N GLU A 125 6.79 12.27 2.31
CA GLU A 125 8.01 12.12 3.12
C GLU A 125 8.27 10.65 3.47
N ILE A 126 7.24 9.89 3.86
CA ILE A 126 7.36 8.43 4.11
C ILE A 126 7.90 7.71 2.86
N ILE A 127 7.44 8.08 1.67
CA ILE A 127 7.94 7.49 0.41
C ILE A 127 9.39 7.85 0.17
N ALA A 128 9.75 9.13 0.35
CA ALA A 128 11.13 9.58 0.21
C ALA A 128 12.05 8.84 1.20
N GLU A 129 11.68 8.73 2.48
CA GLU A 129 12.41 7.96 3.49
C GLU A 129 12.53 6.48 3.11
N SER A 130 11.47 5.89 2.56
CA SER A 130 11.47 4.50 2.09
C SER A 130 12.53 4.26 1.02
N TYR A 131 12.70 5.17 0.07
CA TYR A 131 13.76 5.09 -0.93
C TYR A 131 15.16 5.25 -0.33
N VAL A 132 15.35 6.03 0.73
CA VAL A 132 16.63 6.08 1.45
C VAL A 132 16.95 4.72 2.08
N LEU A 133 15.97 4.06 2.70
CA LEU A 133 16.16 2.76 3.36
C LEU A 133 16.65 1.66 2.41
N ILE A 134 16.28 1.74 1.14
CA ILE A 134 16.70 0.80 0.09
C ILE A 134 17.84 1.35 -0.78
N GLY A 135 18.53 2.41 -0.35
CA GLY A 135 19.77 2.89 -0.95
C GLY A 135 19.63 3.86 -2.13
N PHE A 136 18.45 4.47 -2.32
CA PHE A 136 18.17 5.42 -3.40
C PHE A 136 18.03 6.86 -2.89
N GLU A 137 19.07 7.34 -2.21
CA GLU A 137 19.08 8.68 -1.60
C GLU A 137 18.92 9.81 -2.63
N SER A 138 19.56 9.71 -3.80
CA SER A 138 19.41 10.71 -4.87
C SER A 138 17.97 10.78 -5.38
N PHE A 139 17.30 9.64 -5.54
CA PHE A 139 15.89 9.60 -5.96
C PHE A 139 14.95 10.14 -4.87
N SER A 140 15.24 9.80 -3.61
CA SER A 140 14.56 10.37 -2.45
C SER A 140 14.65 11.91 -2.41
N ASN A 141 15.83 12.46 -2.64
CA ASN A 141 16.05 13.91 -2.70
C ASN A 141 15.27 14.55 -3.85
N LEU A 142 15.24 13.91 -5.02
CA LEU A 142 14.43 14.37 -6.16
C LEU A 142 12.95 14.44 -5.80
N ILE A 143 12.39 13.39 -5.16
CA ILE A 143 10.99 13.38 -4.70
C ILE A 143 10.72 14.57 -3.76
N ARG A 144 11.61 14.81 -2.79
CA ARG A 144 11.45 15.94 -1.84
C ARG A 144 11.54 17.31 -2.52
N GLU A 145 12.45 17.48 -3.46
CA GLU A 145 12.62 18.74 -4.20
C GLU A 145 11.38 19.05 -5.04
N VAL A 146 10.89 18.05 -5.78
CA VAL A 146 9.70 18.17 -6.62
C VAL A 146 8.45 18.46 -5.78
N ALA A 147 8.29 17.78 -4.63
CA ALA A 147 7.18 18.02 -3.72
C ALA A 147 7.20 19.42 -3.06
N LYS A 148 8.38 20.02 -2.86
CA LYS A 148 8.50 21.39 -2.31
C LYS A 148 8.15 22.45 -3.33
N ASN A 149 8.59 22.28 -4.58
CA ASN A 149 8.51 23.31 -5.61
C ASN A 149 7.27 23.16 -6.51
N ASN A 150 6.55 22.04 -6.43
CA ASN A 150 5.38 21.72 -7.25
C ASN A 150 5.63 21.92 -8.76
N GLN A 151 6.87 21.65 -9.19
CA GLN A 151 7.35 21.84 -10.54
C GLN A 151 8.09 20.59 -10.99
N ASN A 152 8.04 20.31 -12.30
CA ASN A 152 8.79 19.21 -12.93
C ASN A 152 8.45 17.82 -12.37
N LEU A 153 7.18 17.56 -12.06
CA LEU A 153 6.70 16.26 -11.54
C LEU A 153 7.07 15.08 -12.46
N GLU A 154 7.11 15.32 -13.79
CA GLU A 154 7.55 14.33 -14.79
C GLU A 154 9.00 13.85 -14.61
N LEU A 155 9.86 14.63 -13.94
CA LEU A 155 11.25 14.21 -13.70
C LEU A 155 11.31 12.98 -12.80
N VAL A 156 10.43 12.92 -11.80
CA VAL A 156 10.33 11.76 -10.90
C VAL A 156 9.91 10.52 -11.69
N GLU A 157 8.93 10.66 -12.60
CA GLU A 157 8.47 9.53 -13.43
C GLU A 157 9.57 9.01 -14.36
N LYS A 158 10.30 9.93 -15.00
CA LYS A 158 11.42 9.60 -15.90
C LYS A 158 12.55 8.92 -15.15
N GLU A 159 12.93 9.46 -14.00
CA GLU A 159 13.99 8.89 -13.15
C GLU A 159 13.56 7.51 -12.61
N TYR A 160 12.32 7.38 -12.14
CA TYR A 160 11.77 6.10 -11.70
C TYR A 160 11.80 5.05 -12.82
N ALA A 161 11.40 5.41 -14.05
CA ALA A 161 11.42 4.48 -15.18
C ALA A 161 12.83 3.93 -15.47
N VAL A 162 13.88 4.71 -15.23
CA VAL A 162 15.28 4.27 -15.36
C VAL A 162 15.69 3.37 -14.19
N LEU A 163 15.27 3.71 -12.96
CA LEU A 163 15.70 3.03 -11.74
C LEU A 163 14.86 1.81 -11.35
N LYS A 164 13.67 1.63 -11.93
CA LYS A 164 12.64 0.66 -11.51
C LYS A 164 13.19 -0.73 -11.20
N THR A 165 13.95 -1.32 -12.12
CA THR A 165 14.51 -2.67 -11.93
C THR A 165 15.51 -2.74 -10.76
N ALA A 166 16.31 -1.69 -10.57
CA ALA A 166 17.25 -1.63 -9.45
C ALA A 166 16.52 -1.43 -8.12
N ILE A 167 15.49 -0.58 -8.11
CA ILE A 167 14.60 -0.35 -6.96
C ILE A 167 13.95 -1.67 -6.53
N ASP A 168 13.34 -2.39 -7.46
CA ASP A 168 12.67 -3.68 -7.19
C ASP A 168 13.64 -4.68 -6.56
N LYS A 169 14.82 -4.83 -7.15
CA LYS A 169 15.85 -5.73 -6.65
C LYS A 169 16.29 -5.35 -5.23
N SER A 170 16.64 -4.08 -5.00
CA SER A 170 17.09 -3.61 -3.69
C SER A 170 16.00 -3.76 -2.62
N ARG A 171 14.74 -3.46 -2.98
CA ARG A 171 13.59 -3.64 -2.10
C ARG A 171 13.37 -5.09 -1.72
N ILE A 172 13.45 -6.02 -2.68
CA ILE A 172 13.37 -7.46 -2.41
C ILE A 172 14.51 -7.88 -1.48
N GLU A 173 15.75 -7.51 -1.78
CA GLU A 173 16.92 -7.84 -0.94
C GLU A 173 16.75 -7.30 0.49
N PHE A 174 16.28 -6.06 0.63
CA PHE A 174 15.97 -5.45 1.92
C PHE A 174 14.91 -6.25 2.68
N ILE A 175 13.82 -6.63 2.02
CA ILE A 175 12.74 -7.43 2.63
C ILE A 175 13.28 -8.78 3.11
N ARG A 176 14.03 -9.50 2.27
CA ARG A 176 14.57 -10.83 2.64
C ARG A 176 15.53 -10.73 3.81
N LYS A 177 16.44 -9.75 3.80
CA LYS A 177 17.42 -9.53 4.88
C LYS A 177 16.73 -9.17 6.21
N ASN A 178 15.57 -8.54 6.14
CA ASN A 178 14.82 -8.07 7.31
C ASN A 178 13.48 -8.81 7.49
N ALA A 179 13.37 -10.07 7.05
CA ALA A 179 12.09 -10.79 6.96
C ALA A 179 11.26 -10.80 8.27
N SER A 180 11.91 -10.78 9.44
CA SER A 180 11.24 -10.69 10.74
C SER A 180 10.46 -9.38 10.95
N GLN A 181 10.87 -8.29 10.29
CA GLN A 181 10.17 -7.00 10.32
C GLN A 181 8.91 -6.98 9.47
N PHE A 182 8.66 -8.05 8.70
CA PHE A 182 7.52 -8.22 7.80
C PHE A 182 6.51 -9.28 8.29
N GLU A 183 6.67 -9.77 9.52
CA GLU A 183 5.71 -10.70 10.13
C GLU A 183 4.41 -9.99 10.49
N ILE A 184 3.25 -10.54 10.10
CA ILE A 184 1.93 -9.90 10.29
C ILE A 184 0.93 -10.91 10.89
N LYS A 185 0.32 -10.56 12.03
CA LYS A 185 -0.56 -11.42 12.86
C LYS A 185 -2.07 -11.26 12.62
#